data_AF-A0A7C3G8E7-F1
#
_entry.id   AF-A0A7C3G8E7-F1
#
_cell.length_a   1.000
_cell.length_b   1.000
_cell.length_c   1.000
_cell.angle_alpha   90.00
_cell.angle_beta   90.00
_cell.angle_gamma   90.00
#
_symmetry.space_group_name_H-M   'P 1'
#
loop_
_entity.id
_entity.type
_entity.pdbx_description
1 polymer ?
#
loop_
_entity_poly.entity_id
_entity_poly.type
_entity_poly.pdbx_seq_one_letter_code
_entity_poly.pdbx_strand_id
1 'polypeptide(L)' 'MQTEEKLLYSSDRFRTLFEFAPDAFYITDLEGTFIDGNRAAEEL' A
#
# COMPACT_ATOMS: atom_id res chain seq x y z
N MET A 1 12.77 -10.30 -18.96
CA MET A 1 11.49 -9.59 -19.19
C MET A 1 10.37 -10.10 -18.28
N GLN A 2 10.14 -11.42 -18.14
CA GLN A 2 9.02 -11.94 -17.33
C GLN A 2 9.07 -11.66 -15.80
N THR A 3 10.25 -11.42 -15.23
CA THR A 3 10.41 -11.18 -13.78
C THR A 3 9.95 -9.78 -13.37
N GLU A 4 10.31 -8.75 -14.15
CA GLU A 4 9.92 -7.36 -13.88
C GLU A 4 8.41 -7.16 -14.04
N GLU A 5 7.80 -7.75 -15.07
CA GLU A 5 6.35 -7.63 -15.31
C GLU A 5 5.52 -8.22 -14.17
N LYS A 6 5.95 -9.36 -13.58
CA LYS A 6 5.27 -9.96 -12.43
C LYS A 6 5.39 -9.10 -11.17
N LEU A 7 6.53 -8.44 -10.98
CA LEU A 7 6.74 -7.52 -9.86
C LEU A 7 5.86 -6.28 -10.01
N LEU A 8 5.82 -5.70 -11.21
CA LEU A 8 4.98 -4.54 -11.53
C LEU A 8 3.50 -4.87 -11.30
N TYR A 9 3.03 -5.98 -11.88
CA TYR A 9 1.64 -6.42 -11.75
C TYR A 9 1.24 -6.69 -10.30
N SER A 10 2.14 -7.27 -9.50
CA SER A 10 1.89 -7.52 -8.08
C SER A 10 1.89 -6.22 -7.27
N SER A 11 2.75 -5.26 -7.63
CA SER A 11 2.82 -3.94 -6.99
C SER A 11 1.58 -3.10 -7.28
N ASP A 12 1.11 -3.06 -8.52
CA ASP A 12 -0.10 -2.31 -8.91
C ASP A 12 -1.36 -2.89 -8.25
N ARG A 13 -1.45 -4.22 -8.19
CA ARG A 13 -2.55 -4.89 -7.49
C ARG A 13 -2.53 -4.59 -6.00
N PHE A 14 -1.35 -4.64 -5.37
CA PHE A 14 -1.19 -4.28 -3.97
C PHE A 14 -1.58 -2.83 -3.72
N ARG A 15 -1.09 -1.89 -4.53
CA ARG A 15 -1.41 -0.46 -4.41
C ARG A 15 -2.91 -0.22 -4.50
N THR A 16 -3.58 -0.86 -5.46
CA THR A 16 -5.05 -0.74 -5.61
C THR A 16 -5.78 -1.26 -4.38
N LEU A 17 -5.39 -2.43 -3.85
CA LEU A 17 -6.02 -3.01 -2.66
C LEU A 17 -5.77 -2.19 -1.40
N PHE A 18 -4.56 -1.64 -1.25
CA PHE A 18 -4.20 -0.79 -0.13
C PHE A 18 -4.97 0.54 -0.17
N GLU A 19 -4.90 1.24 -1.30
CA GLU A 19 -5.48 2.58 -1.50
C GLU A 19 -7.00 2.60 -1.30
N PHE A 20 -7.69 1.57 -1.79
CA PHE A 20 -9.15 1.47 -1.77
C PHE A 20 -9.68 0.50 -0.71
N ALA A 21 -8.84 0.07 0.25
CA ALA A 21 -9.34 -0.70 1.39
C ALA A 21 -10.34 0.14 2.19
N PRO A 22 -11.46 -0.46 2.65
CA PRO A 22 -12.49 0.27 3.40
C PRO A 22 -12.02 0.67 4.80
N ASP A 23 -11.11 -0.11 5.39
CA ASP A 23 -10.53 0.18 6.69
C ASP A 23 -9.26 1.04 6.52
N ALA A 24 -9.01 1.90 7.51
CA ALA A 24 -7.81 2.72 7.56
C ALA A 24 -6.59 1.86 7.84
N PHE A 25 -5.63 1.87 6.90
CA PHE A 25 -4.34 1.22 7.03
C PHE A 25 -3.23 2.25 7.00
N TYR A 26 -2.21 2.02 7.83
CA TYR A 26 -0.97 2.77 7.79
C TYR A 26 0.22 1.82 7.83
N ILE A 27 1.31 2.26 7.21
CA ILE A 27 2.58 1.56 7.13
C ILE A 27 3.55 2.33 7.99
N THR A 28 4.27 1.62 8.85
CA THR A 28 5.41 2.17 9.59
C THR A 28 6.67 1.38 9.28
N ASP A 29 7.82 1.98 9.53
CA ASP A 29 9.05 1.21 9.68
C ASP A 29 9.01 0.38 10.99
N LEU A 30 10.07 -0.41 11.20
CA LEU A 30 10.22 -1.23 12.40
C LEU A 30 10.51 -0.40 13.67
N GLU A 31 10.91 0.86 13.50
CA GLU A 31 11.17 1.81 14.59
C GLU A 31 9.89 2.60 14.98
N GLY A 32 8.80 2.40 14.23
CA GLY A 32 7.50 3.04 14.44
C GLY A 32 7.32 4.36 13.71
N THR A 33 8.24 4.75 12.83
CA THR A 33 8.09 5.94 11.98
C THR A 33 6.99 5.70 10.95
N PHE A 34 6.02 6.60 10.87
CA PHE A 34 5.00 6.57 9.84
C PHE A 34 5.61 6.76 8.45
N ILE A 35 5.26 5.85 7.54
CA ILE A 35 5.70 5.87 6.14
C ILE A 35 4.56 6.35 5.24
N ASP A 36 3.38 5.72 5.37
CA ASP A 36 2.26 5.97 4.47
C ASP A 36 0.91 5.53 5.08
N GLY A 37 -0.19 6.05 4.55
CA GLY A 37 -1.56 5.71 4.95
C GLY A 37 -2.45 5.63 3.72
N ASN A 38 -3.40 4.70 3.71
CA ASN A 38 -4.35 4.63 2.61
C ASN A 38 -5.38 5.76 2.68
N ARG A 39 -6.17 5.93 1.62
CA ARG A 39 -7.22 6.95 1.56
C ARG A 39 -8.18 6.92 2.75
N ALA A 40 -8.57 5.75 3.23
CA ALA A 40 -9.46 5.64 4.38
C ALA A 40 -8.81 6.20 5.67
N ALA A 41 -7.48 6.16 5.79
CA ALA A 41 -6.75 6.76 6.90
C ALA A 41 -6.70 8.30 6.83
N GLU A 42 -6.84 8.91 5.65
CA GLU A 42 -6.89 10.38 5.50
C GLU A 42 -8.23 10.98 5.96
N GLU A 43 -9.28 10.17 6.01
CA GLU A 43 -10.64 10.60 6.38
C GLU A 43 -10.92 10.51 7.89
N LEU A 44 -9.93 10.09 8.70
CA LEU A 44 -9.99 9.99 10.16
C LEU A 44 -9.43 11.24 10.87
#